data_AF-A0A7C4BSN0-F1
#
_entry.id   AF-A0A7C4BSN0-F1
#
_cell.length_a   1.000
_cell.length_b   1.000
_cell.length_c   1.000
_cell.angle_alpha   90.00
_cell.angle_beta   90.00
_cell.angle_gamma   90.00
#
_symmetry.space_group_name_H-M   'P 1'
#
loop_
_entity.id
_entity.type
_entity.pdbx_description
1 polymer ?
#
loop_
_entity_poly.entity_id
_entity_poly.type
_entity_poly.pdbx_seq_one_letter_code
_entity_poly.pdbx_strand_id
1 'polypeptide(L)'
;MKMKMKKILPPVLVIIAILVLAAGVAVYFTKSYQSKFEAPRQDAPTIQFRVGKEATLMGVISNLRYYGFIKDEDAFKYALEHAQDTDPGKEGAIKVGKNTINTQAVYEISQSMDAWQLASVLLNDGKFSDCSHGCPGMFYPELLPGGDLAPGAEEIYEWVKTYEDCVKARGQLSSEEYHRRTGNPRKCVTPDGREFTQGQEGWNKAVGG
;
A
#
# COMPACT_ATOMS: atom_id res chain seq x y z
N MET A 1 10.23 -70.60 26.15
CA MET A 1 9.44 -69.43 25.71
C MET A 1 10.12 -68.16 26.24
N LYS A 2 10.90 -67.43 25.41
CA LYS A 2 11.65 -66.23 25.86
C LYS A 2 10.72 -65.02 25.86
N MET A 3 10.26 -64.63 27.04
CA MET A 3 9.43 -63.45 27.25
C MET A 3 10.32 -62.19 27.12
N LYS A 4 10.17 -61.44 26.01
CA LYS A 4 10.85 -60.15 25.82
C LYS A 4 10.24 -59.13 26.80
N MET A 5 10.99 -58.75 27.84
CA MET A 5 10.59 -57.63 28.71
C MET A 5 10.55 -56.33 27.88
N LYS A 6 9.37 -55.71 27.78
CA LYS A 6 9.24 -54.33 27.28
C LYS A 6 9.91 -53.41 28.29
N LYS A 7 11.00 -52.75 27.90
CA LYS A 7 11.62 -51.67 28.68
C LYS A 7 10.62 -50.51 28.72
N ILE A 8 9.86 -50.41 29.80
CA ILE A 8 8.96 -49.28 30.05
C ILE A 8 9.86 -48.09 30.37
N LEU A 9 9.79 -47.05 29.54
CA LEU A 9 10.55 -45.82 29.74
C LEU A 9 10.19 -45.25 31.13
N PRO A 10 11.18 -44.87 31.97
CA PRO A 10 10.89 -44.36 33.30
C PRO A 10 9.95 -43.15 33.18
N PRO A 11 8.92 -43.05 34.06
CA PRO A 11 7.87 -42.04 33.96
C PRO A 11 8.43 -40.61 33.94
N VAL A 12 9.58 -40.40 34.58
CA VAL A 12 10.33 -39.13 34.56
C VAL A 12 10.75 -38.71 33.13
N LEU A 13 11.23 -39.64 32.29
CA LEU A 13 11.61 -39.33 30.91
C LEU A 13 10.39 -39.02 30.03
N VAL A 14 9.25 -39.67 30.30
CA VAL A 14 7.98 -39.36 29.61
C VAL A 14 7.50 -37.96 29.98
N ILE A 15 7.55 -37.59 31.27
CA ILE A 15 7.17 -36.25 31.74
C ILE A 15 8.08 -35.17 31.13
N ILE A 16 9.40 -35.39 31.10
CA ILE A 16 10.35 -34.46 30.47
C ILE A 16 10.04 -34.29 28.98
N ALA A 17 9.78 -35.37 28.25
CA ALA A 17 9.44 -35.29 26.83
C ALA A 17 8.14 -34.50 26.58
N ILE A 18 7.11 -34.67 27.42
CA ILE A 18 5.86 -33.92 27.35
C ILE A 18 6.10 -32.42 27.62
N LEU A 19 6.90 -32.08 28.63
CA LEU A 19 7.23 -30.69 28.95
C LEU A 19 8.00 -30.00 27.83
N VAL A 20 8.96 -30.70 27.20
CA VAL A 20 9.71 -30.17 26.05
C VAL A 20 8.78 -29.95 24.85
N LEU A 21 7.88 -30.89 24.57
CA LEU A 21 6.89 -30.73 23.49
C LEU A 21 5.93 -29.56 23.77
N ALA A 22 5.42 -29.44 24.99
CA ALA A 22 4.54 -28.34 25.38
C ALA A 22 5.24 -26.97 25.27
N ALA A 23 6.51 -26.90 25.69
CA ALA A 23 7.33 -25.69 25.54
C ALA A 23 7.58 -25.34 24.07
N GLY A 24 7.91 -26.34 23.23
CA GLY A 24 8.10 -26.14 21.79
C GLY A 24 6.84 -25.64 21.09
N VAL A 25 5.68 -26.21 21.45
CA VAL A 25 4.37 -25.76 20.95
C VAL A 25 4.08 -24.33 21.38
N ALA A 26 4.30 -23.99 22.66
CA ALA A 26 4.11 -22.63 23.17
C ALA A 26 5.00 -21.60 22.44
N VAL A 27 6.28 -21.91 22.25
CA VAL A 27 7.22 -21.04 21.50
C VAL A 27 6.81 -20.89 20.04
N TYR A 28 6.33 -21.96 19.40
CA TYR A 28 5.83 -21.89 18.02
C TYR A 28 4.61 -20.98 17.91
N PHE A 29 3.63 -21.13 18.81
CA PHE A 29 2.43 -20.29 18.83
C PHE A 29 2.75 -18.83 19.13
N THR A 30 3.63 -18.53 20.08
CA THR A 30 4.01 -17.14 20.39
C THR A 30 4.74 -16.50 19.23
N LYS A 31 5.68 -17.22 18.58
CA LYS A 31 6.37 -16.72 17.40
C LYS A 31 5.42 -16.50 16.22
N SER A 32 4.51 -17.43 15.98
CA SER A 32 3.49 -17.29 14.94
C SER A 32 2.57 -16.10 15.20
N TYR A 33 2.22 -15.83 16.47
CA TYR A 33 1.40 -14.68 16.82
C TYR A 33 2.18 -13.37 16.65
N GLN A 34 3.43 -13.30 17.12
CA GLN A 34 4.30 -12.13 16.97
C GLN A 34 4.57 -11.80 15.49
N SER A 35 4.73 -12.81 14.63
CA SER A 35 4.98 -12.58 13.20
C SER A 35 3.86 -11.80 12.48
N LYS A 36 2.65 -11.75 13.05
CA LYS A 36 1.53 -10.96 12.52
C LYS A 36 1.73 -9.45 12.72
N PHE A 37 2.51 -9.07 13.72
CA PHE A 37 2.81 -7.67 14.03
C PHE A 37 4.06 -7.17 13.30
N GLU A 38 4.90 -8.07 12.77
CA GLU A 38 6.12 -7.70 12.05
C GLU A 38 5.82 -6.99 10.72
N ALA A 39 6.77 -6.15 10.28
CA ALA A 39 6.73 -5.48 8.99
C ALA A 39 6.55 -6.48 7.81
N PRO A 40 5.68 -6.17 6.82
CA PRO A 40 5.52 -6.96 5.60
C PRO A 40 6.78 -7.05 4.73
N ARG A 41 7.57 -5.97 4.66
CA ARG A 41 8.80 -5.89 3.85
C ARG A 41 9.97 -5.43 4.71
N GLN A 42 11.19 -5.78 4.31
CA GLN A 42 12.40 -5.29 5.00
C GLN A 42 12.78 -3.87 4.56
N ASP A 43 12.60 -3.58 3.27
CA ASP A 43 12.86 -2.29 2.66
C ASP A 43 11.68 -1.93 1.75
N ALA A 44 11.16 -0.73 1.93
CA ALA A 44 10.04 -0.19 1.17
C ALA A 44 10.05 1.34 1.26
N PRO A 45 9.69 2.04 0.17
CA PRO A 45 9.65 3.49 0.17
C PRO A 45 8.57 4.01 1.14
N THR A 46 8.83 5.18 1.72
CA THR A 46 7.79 5.94 2.41
C THR A 46 6.83 6.52 1.38
N ILE A 47 5.54 6.34 1.61
CA ILE A 47 4.46 6.85 0.77
C ILE A 47 3.46 7.62 1.63
N GLN A 48 2.65 8.45 0.97
CA GLN A 48 1.60 9.21 1.63
C GLN A 48 0.30 8.40 1.61
N PHE A 49 -0.29 8.19 2.78
CA PHE A 49 -1.59 7.57 2.97
C PHE A 49 -2.59 8.59 3.50
N ARG A 50 -3.69 8.78 2.77
CA ARG A 50 -4.72 9.75 3.11
C ARG A 50 -5.94 9.05 3.70
N VAL A 51 -6.33 9.47 4.90
CA VAL A 51 -7.59 9.07 5.52
C VAL A 51 -8.65 10.10 5.18
N GLY A 52 -9.63 9.73 4.35
CA GLY A 52 -10.72 10.61 3.93
C GLY A 52 -11.71 10.93 5.06
N LYS A 53 -12.53 11.97 4.87
CA LYS A 53 -13.56 12.40 5.84
C LYS A 53 -14.55 11.28 6.20
N GLU A 54 -14.99 10.52 5.20
CA GLU A 54 -15.98 9.45 5.34
C GLU A 54 -15.33 8.07 5.57
N ALA A 55 -14.02 8.04 5.88
CA ALA A 55 -13.33 6.78 6.12
C ALA A 55 -13.81 6.13 7.41
N THR A 56 -13.93 4.80 7.40
CA THR A 56 -14.24 4.00 8.58
C THR A 56 -12.98 3.27 9.06
N LEU A 57 -12.95 2.86 10.33
CA LEU A 57 -11.85 2.06 10.88
C LEU A 57 -11.59 0.81 10.03
N MET A 58 -12.65 0.05 9.73
CA MET A 58 -12.54 -1.16 8.90
C MET A 58 -12.06 -0.83 7.49
N GLY A 59 -12.55 0.28 6.90
CA GLY A 59 -12.07 0.71 5.59
C GLY A 59 -10.57 1.02 5.59
N VAL A 60 -10.07 1.72 6.61
CA VAL A 60 -8.62 2.00 6.75
C VAL A 60 -7.83 0.70 6.87
N ILE A 61 -8.24 -0.19 7.79
CA ILE A 61 -7.54 -1.47 8.04
C ILE A 61 -7.54 -2.34 6.78
N SER A 62 -8.68 -2.51 6.12
CA SER A 62 -8.77 -3.36 4.93
C SER A 62 -8.01 -2.79 3.73
N ASN A 63 -7.93 -1.47 3.57
CA ASN A 63 -7.06 -0.88 2.55
C ASN A 63 -5.58 -1.14 2.87
N LEU A 64 -5.14 -0.93 4.10
CA LEU A 64 -3.77 -1.23 4.50
C LEU A 64 -3.45 -2.73 4.32
N ARG A 65 -4.41 -3.62 4.53
CA ARG A 65 -4.25 -5.06 4.24
C ARG A 65 -4.16 -5.34 2.75
N TYR A 66 -5.05 -4.77 1.95
CA TYR A 66 -5.12 -4.97 0.50
C TYR A 66 -3.85 -4.49 -0.22
N TYR A 67 -3.29 -3.36 0.20
CA TYR A 67 -2.03 -2.82 -0.32
C TYR A 67 -0.79 -3.31 0.45
N GLY A 68 -0.94 -4.30 1.33
CA GLY A 68 0.20 -5.01 1.92
C GLY A 68 1.02 -4.21 2.94
N PHE A 69 0.45 -3.22 3.63
CA PHE A 69 1.08 -2.53 4.77
C PHE A 69 0.94 -3.29 6.08
N ILE A 70 -0.02 -4.21 6.17
CA ILE A 70 -0.22 -5.06 7.35
C ILE A 70 -0.38 -6.54 6.96
N LYS A 71 0.09 -7.42 7.84
CA LYS A 71 0.00 -8.88 7.66
C LYS A 71 -1.34 -9.47 8.11
N ASP A 72 -2.02 -8.82 9.06
CA ASP A 72 -3.22 -9.35 9.70
C ASP A 72 -4.07 -8.18 10.25
N GLU A 73 -5.36 -8.16 9.92
CA GLU A 73 -6.27 -7.06 10.29
C GLU A 73 -6.53 -7.00 11.79
N ASP A 74 -6.71 -8.16 12.44
CA ASP A 74 -7.01 -8.23 13.87
C ASP A 74 -5.79 -7.84 14.71
N ALA A 75 -4.59 -8.29 14.30
CA ALA A 75 -3.34 -7.88 14.95
C ALA A 75 -3.13 -6.37 14.84
N PHE A 76 -3.38 -5.78 13.67
CA PHE A 76 -3.22 -4.34 13.50
C PHE A 76 -4.27 -3.54 14.28
N LYS A 77 -5.53 -4.00 14.30
CA LYS A 77 -6.56 -3.41 15.14
C LYS A 77 -6.17 -3.44 16.62
N TYR A 78 -5.63 -4.57 17.09
CA TYR A 78 -5.11 -4.69 18.45
C TYR A 78 -3.99 -3.67 18.71
N ALA A 79 -3.05 -3.50 17.77
CA ALA A 79 -1.99 -2.50 17.87
C ALA A 79 -2.56 -1.07 17.99
N LEU A 80 -3.55 -0.71 17.17
CA LEU A 80 -4.21 0.59 17.24
C LEU A 80 -4.92 0.85 18.58
N GLU A 81 -5.51 -0.16 19.21
CA GLU A 81 -6.20 -0.04 20.49
C GLU A 81 -5.23 0.13 21.69
N HIS A 82 -4.00 -0.36 21.55
CA HIS A 82 -3.04 -0.47 22.67
C HIS A 82 -1.80 0.42 22.52
N ALA A 83 -1.51 0.92 21.32
CA ALA A 83 -0.48 1.91 21.10
C ALA A 83 -0.80 3.21 21.85
N GLN A 84 0.24 3.98 22.15
CA GLN A 84 0.08 5.27 22.80
C GLN A 84 -0.47 6.28 21.80
N ASP A 85 -1.63 6.85 22.17
CA ASP A 85 -2.21 7.99 21.49
C ASP A 85 -1.92 9.26 22.30
N THR A 86 -1.33 10.25 21.63
CA THR A 86 -1.01 11.57 22.19
C THR A 86 -1.83 12.69 21.53
N ASP A 87 -2.63 12.38 20.52
CA ASP A 87 -3.56 13.30 19.87
C ASP A 87 -4.99 12.96 20.34
N PRO A 88 -5.71 13.89 21.00
CA PRO A 88 -7.10 13.63 21.40
C PRO A 88 -8.07 13.47 20.21
N GLY A 89 -7.60 13.69 18.98
CA GLY A 89 -8.37 13.59 17.76
C GLY A 89 -9.19 14.85 17.50
N LYS A 90 -9.34 15.20 16.23
CA LYS A 90 -10.19 16.32 15.80
C LYS A 90 -11.63 15.88 15.50
N GLU A 91 -12.47 16.86 15.20
CA GLU A 91 -13.84 16.59 14.75
C GLU A 91 -13.84 15.64 13.55
N GLY A 92 -14.63 14.57 13.63
CA GLY A 92 -14.69 13.54 12.60
C GLY A 92 -13.55 12.51 12.66
N ALA A 93 -12.70 12.51 13.69
CA ALA A 93 -11.72 11.45 13.89
C ALA A 93 -12.39 10.09 14.12
N ILE A 94 -11.75 9.04 13.60
CA ILE A 94 -12.18 7.65 13.78
C ILE A 94 -11.76 7.20 15.18
N LYS A 95 -12.72 6.71 15.97
CA LYS A 95 -12.43 6.15 17.30
C LYS A 95 -11.97 4.70 17.22
N VAL A 96 -10.93 4.37 18.00
CA VAL A 96 -10.40 3.01 18.16
C VAL A 96 -10.20 2.74 19.65
N GLY A 97 -11.22 2.21 20.30
CA GLY A 97 -11.24 2.09 21.77
C GLY A 97 -11.15 3.46 22.43
N LYS A 98 -10.02 3.71 23.12
CA LYS A 98 -9.70 5.01 23.75
C LYS A 98 -8.86 5.95 22.87
N ASN A 99 -8.38 5.44 21.73
CA ASN A 99 -7.49 6.13 20.79
C ASN A 99 -8.28 6.69 19.60
N THR A 100 -7.64 7.55 18.80
CA THR A 100 -8.25 8.22 17.65
C THR A 100 -7.32 8.29 16.44
N ILE A 101 -7.90 8.19 15.24
CA ILE A 101 -7.21 8.43 13.96
C ILE A 101 -7.87 9.64 13.31
N ASN A 102 -7.10 10.68 13.05
CA ASN A 102 -7.62 11.88 12.38
C ASN A 102 -8.05 11.56 10.94
N THR A 103 -9.25 11.98 10.58
CA THR A 103 -9.70 12.02 9.18
C THR A 103 -9.28 13.33 8.53
N GLN A 104 -9.32 13.39 7.20
CA GLN A 104 -8.82 14.51 6.41
C GLN A 104 -7.34 14.83 6.69
N ALA A 105 -6.59 13.78 7.01
CA ALA A 105 -5.17 13.83 7.31
C ALA A 105 -4.39 12.90 6.36
N VAL A 106 -3.14 13.26 6.13
CA VAL A 106 -2.15 12.49 5.38
C VAL A 106 -1.10 11.99 6.37
N TYR A 107 -0.73 10.73 6.20
CA TYR A 107 0.22 10.00 7.01
C TYR A 107 1.37 9.52 6.13
N GLU A 108 2.60 9.62 6.62
CA GLU A 108 3.76 9.06 5.94
C GLU A 108 4.00 7.65 6.47
N ILE A 109 3.73 6.64 5.64
CA ILE A 109 3.77 5.23 6.03
C ILE A 109 4.70 4.45 5.10
N SER A 110 5.20 3.29 5.56
CA SER A 110 5.99 2.37 4.74
C SER A 110 5.63 0.92 5.08
N GLN A 111 5.76 0.01 4.10
CA GLN A 111 5.63 -1.43 4.31
C GLN A 111 6.80 -2.04 5.10
N SER A 112 7.84 -1.24 5.40
CA SER A 112 8.91 -1.60 6.34
C SER A 112 8.57 -1.29 7.80
N MET A 113 7.43 -0.64 8.06
CA MET A 113 6.93 -0.41 9.41
C MET A 113 6.23 -1.67 9.93
N ASP A 114 6.52 -2.03 11.18
CA ASP A 114 5.74 -3.03 11.89
C ASP A 114 4.37 -2.46 12.31
N ALA A 115 3.46 -3.33 12.77
CA ALA A 115 2.10 -2.95 13.14
C ALA A 115 2.04 -1.88 14.25
N TRP A 116 3.02 -1.86 15.17
CA TRP A 116 3.07 -0.90 16.26
C TRP A 116 3.57 0.46 15.79
N GLN A 117 4.59 0.47 14.93
CA GLN A 117 5.10 1.68 14.28
C GLN A 117 4.02 2.32 13.40
N LEU A 118 3.37 1.52 12.55
CA LEU A 118 2.30 2.00 11.70
C LEU A 118 1.10 2.53 12.51
N ALA A 119 0.74 1.84 13.61
CA ALA A 119 -0.29 2.32 14.53
C ALA A 119 0.11 3.67 15.17
N SER A 120 1.35 3.78 15.64
CA SER A 120 1.87 5.03 16.22
C SER A 120 1.76 6.21 15.24
N VAL A 121 2.11 5.98 13.96
CA VAL A 121 1.97 7.01 12.91
C VAL A 121 0.52 7.40 12.70
N LEU A 122 -0.40 6.44 12.57
CA LEU A 122 -1.82 6.74 12.33
C LEU A 122 -2.49 7.47 13.50
N LEU A 123 -2.03 7.24 14.73
CA LEU A 123 -2.58 7.89 15.91
C LEU A 123 -2.01 9.30 16.11
N ASN A 124 -0.74 9.54 15.77
CA ASN A 124 -0.03 10.73 16.22
C ASN A 124 0.45 11.69 15.11
N ASP A 125 0.66 11.20 13.88
CA ASP A 125 1.45 11.94 12.87
C ASP A 125 0.60 12.47 11.70
N GLY A 126 -0.72 12.58 11.88
CA GLY A 126 -1.64 13.04 10.85
C GLY A 126 -1.42 14.51 10.47
N LYS A 127 -1.01 14.78 9.23
CA LYS A 127 -0.87 16.12 8.68
C LYS A 127 -2.12 16.52 7.89
N PHE A 128 -2.81 17.57 8.33
CA PHE A 128 -4.00 18.06 7.65
C PHE A 128 -3.65 18.70 6.31
N SER A 129 -4.38 18.32 5.28
CA SER A 129 -4.23 18.87 3.94
C SER A 129 -5.53 19.58 3.54
N ASP A 130 -5.42 20.81 3.05
CA ASP A 130 -6.55 21.52 2.45
C ASP A 130 -6.88 20.89 1.09
N CYS A 131 -8.08 20.32 0.98
CA CYS A 131 -8.59 19.67 -0.23
C CYS A 131 -9.49 20.59 -1.08
N SER A 132 -9.42 21.91 -0.90
CA SER A 132 -10.28 22.89 -1.59
C SER A 132 -10.26 22.79 -3.13
N HIS A 133 -9.20 22.23 -3.72
CA HIS A 133 -9.06 22.04 -5.17
C HIS A 133 -9.05 20.58 -5.62
N GLY A 134 -9.63 19.70 -4.80
CA GLY A 134 -9.56 18.25 -5.00
C GLY A 134 -8.33 17.69 -4.32
N CYS A 135 -8.46 16.48 -3.79
CA CYS A 135 -7.35 15.82 -3.12
C CYS A 135 -6.85 14.63 -3.94
N PRO A 136 -5.56 14.30 -3.84
CA PRO A 136 -5.02 13.09 -4.44
C PRO A 136 -5.74 11.86 -3.89
N GLY A 137 -5.51 10.73 -4.58
CA GLY A 137 -6.01 9.42 -4.19
C GLY A 137 -5.58 9.01 -2.77
N MET A 138 -6.03 7.83 -2.35
CA MET A 138 -5.75 7.32 -1.00
C MET A 138 -4.25 7.11 -0.74
N PHE A 139 -3.51 6.69 -1.76
CA PHE A 139 -2.06 6.49 -1.70
C PHE A 139 -1.37 7.37 -2.73
N TYR A 140 -0.26 7.99 -2.33
CA TYR A 140 0.58 8.75 -3.25
C TYR A 140 2.06 8.42 -3.01
N PRO A 141 2.80 7.92 -4.03
CA PRO A 141 2.31 7.51 -5.37
C PRO A 141 1.26 6.39 -5.32
N GLU A 142 0.56 6.18 -6.44
CA GLU A 142 -0.45 5.12 -6.57
C GLU A 142 0.18 3.73 -6.43
N LEU A 143 -0.56 2.79 -5.84
CA LEU A 143 -0.09 1.44 -5.55
C LEU A 143 -0.97 0.40 -6.25
N LEU A 144 -0.35 -0.70 -6.65
CA LEU A 144 -1.02 -1.92 -7.07
C LEU A 144 -1.43 -2.77 -5.85
N PRO A 145 -2.41 -3.69 -5.99
CA PRO A 145 -2.72 -4.66 -4.95
C PRO A 145 -1.46 -5.41 -4.51
N GLY A 146 -1.22 -5.52 -3.20
CA GLY A 146 0.05 -6.06 -2.65
C GLY A 146 1.14 -5.00 -2.38
N GLY A 147 0.94 -3.76 -2.81
CA GLY A 147 1.72 -2.59 -2.40
C GLY A 147 2.90 -2.22 -3.29
N ASP A 148 3.03 -2.82 -4.46
CA ASP A 148 4.02 -2.37 -5.44
C ASP A 148 3.59 -1.03 -6.04
N LEU A 149 4.56 -0.18 -6.37
CA LEU A 149 4.29 1.10 -7.03
C LEU A 149 3.59 0.85 -8.37
N ALA A 150 2.51 1.57 -8.63
CA ALA A 150 1.92 1.59 -9.95
C ALA A 150 2.93 2.22 -10.94
N PRO A 151 3.08 1.67 -12.15
CA PRO A 151 3.99 2.21 -13.14
C PRO A 151 3.59 3.64 -13.51
N GLY A 152 4.58 4.51 -13.66
CA GLY A 152 4.35 5.89 -14.08
C GLY A 152 3.82 5.96 -15.52
N ALA A 153 3.23 7.09 -15.90
CA ALA A 153 2.76 7.29 -17.28
C ALA A 153 3.89 7.08 -18.30
N GLU A 154 5.10 7.58 -18.00
CA GLU A 154 6.28 7.40 -18.87
C GLU A 154 6.62 5.92 -19.10
N GLU A 155 6.51 5.08 -18.06
CA GLU A 155 6.77 3.64 -18.15
C GLU A 155 5.66 2.91 -18.93
N ILE A 156 4.39 3.24 -18.65
CA ILE A 156 3.23 2.67 -19.35
C ILE A 156 3.30 2.94 -20.86
N TYR A 157 3.72 4.15 -21.24
CA TYR A 157 3.77 4.57 -22.63
C TYR A 157 5.16 4.41 -23.27
N GLU A 158 6.12 3.74 -22.62
CA GLU A 158 7.49 3.59 -23.15
C GLU A 158 7.49 2.99 -24.57
N TRP A 159 6.58 2.05 -24.85
CA TRP A 159 6.43 1.39 -26.14
C TRP A 159 5.98 2.33 -27.27
N VAL A 160 5.43 3.51 -26.95
CA VAL A 160 4.97 4.47 -27.96
C VAL A 160 6.18 5.18 -28.56
N LYS A 161 6.51 4.82 -29.81
CA LYS A 161 7.65 5.41 -30.55
C LYS A 161 7.23 6.22 -31.77
N THR A 162 6.00 6.05 -32.29
CA THR A 162 5.52 6.74 -33.49
C THR A 162 4.14 7.39 -33.30
N TYR A 163 3.73 8.18 -34.30
CA TYR A 163 2.38 8.75 -34.38
C TYR A 163 1.29 7.66 -34.33
N GLU A 164 1.47 6.57 -35.07
CA GLU A 164 0.52 5.46 -35.13
C GLU A 164 0.40 4.76 -33.78
N ASP A 165 1.51 4.61 -33.06
CA ASP A 165 1.50 4.07 -31.71
C ASP A 165 0.79 5.01 -30.73
N CYS A 166 0.99 6.32 -30.86
CA CYS A 166 0.26 7.31 -30.07
C CYS A 166 -1.26 7.21 -30.31
N VAL A 167 -1.69 7.00 -31.55
CA VAL A 167 -3.12 6.80 -31.88
C VAL A 167 -3.62 5.49 -31.25
N LYS A 168 -2.87 4.39 -31.31
CA LYS A 168 -3.23 3.12 -30.63
C LYS A 168 -3.31 3.27 -29.11
N ALA A 169 -2.42 4.09 -28.54
CA ALA A 169 -2.40 4.48 -27.14
C ALA A 169 -3.55 5.42 -26.76
N ARG A 170 -4.43 5.77 -27.71
CA ARG A 170 -5.55 6.71 -27.53
C ARG A 170 -5.08 8.10 -27.10
N GLY A 171 -3.93 8.53 -27.59
CA GLY A 171 -3.44 9.90 -27.40
C GLY A 171 -4.41 10.94 -27.99
N GLN A 172 -4.30 12.16 -27.47
CA GLN A 172 -5.12 13.29 -27.92
C GLN A 172 -4.71 13.70 -29.33
N LEU A 173 -5.63 13.55 -30.29
CA LEU A 173 -5.41 13.90 -31.69
C LEU A 173 -5.71 15.37 -31.95
N SER A 174 -4.88 16.02 -32.76
CA SER A 174 -5.22 17.31 -33.37
C SER A 174 -6.47 17.18 -34.24
N SER A 175 -7.29 18.23 -34.29
CA SER A 175 -8.54 18.21 -35.06
C SER A 175 -8.30 18.01 -36.56
N GLU A 176 -9.19 17.25 -37.20
CA GLU A 176 -9.13 17.04 -38.65
C GLU A 176 -9.35 18.33 -39.42
N GLU A 177 -10.19 19.22 -38.89
CA GLU A 177 -10.48 20.51 -39.50
C GLU A 177 -9.28 21.45 -39.49
N TYR A 178 -8.47 21.44 -38.42
CA TYR A 178 -7.22 22.20 -38.37
C TYR A 178 -6.24 21.74 -39.46
N HIS A 179 -6.09 20.42 -39.64
CA HIS A 179 -5.27 19.84 -40.70
C HIS A 179 -5.75 20.30 -42.09
N ARG A 180 -7.07 20.20 -42.36
CA ARG A 180 -7.66 20.63 -43.64
C ARG A 180 -7.45 22.12 -43.92
N ARG A 181 -7.49 22.97 -42.90
CA ARG A 181 -7.36 24.43 -43.05
C ARG A 181 -5.91 24.90 -43.22
N THR A 182 -4.96 24.25 -42.56
CA THR A 182 -3.56 24.71 -42.50
C THR A 182 -2.62 23.92 -43.40
N GLY A 183 -2.99 22.70 -43.78
CA GLY A 183 -2.08 21.75 -44.45
C GLY A 183 -1.01 21.16 -43.52
N ASN A 184 -0.97 21.56 -42.24
CA ASN A 184 0.02 21.06 -41.28
C ASN A 184 -0.27 19.59 -40.94
N PRO A 185 0.75 18.72 -40.82
CA PRO A 185 0.55 17.31 -40.46
C PRO A 185 -0.22 17.15 -39.15
N ARG A 186 -0.99 16.05 -39.03
CA ARG A 186 -1.71 15.75 -37.79
C ARG A 186 -0.74 15.49 -36.64
N LYS A 187 -1.15 15.87 -35.44
CA LYS A 187 -0.41 15.65 -34.20
C LYS A 187 -1.17 14.72 -33.28
N CYS A 188 -0.43 13.96 -32.47
CA CYS A 188 -0.97 13.11 -31.43
C CYS A 188 -0.16 13.31 -30.15
N VAL A 189 -0.83 13.59 -29.04
CA VAL A 189 -0.18 13.78 -27.73
C VAL A 189 -0.52 12.60 -26.82
N THR A 190 0.50 11.87 -26.37
CA THR A 190 0.32 10.77 -25.41
C THR A 190 0.02 11.29 -23.99
N PRO A 191 -0.58 10.48 -23.11
CA PRO A 191 -0.90 10.91 -21.74
C PRO A 191 0.32 11.25 -20.88
N ASP A 192 1.51 10.77 -21.23
CA ASP A 192 2.79 11.17 -20.62
C ASP A 192 3.39 12.45 -21.22
N GLY A 193 2.68 13.14 -22.11
CA GLY A 193 3.04 14.49 -22.59
C GLY A 193 4.01 14.53 -23.76
N ARG A 194 4.16 13.44 -24.53
CA ARG A 194 4.96 13.43 -25.77
C ARG A 194 4.07 13.69 -26.98
N GLU A 195 4.49 14.58 -27.86
CA GLU A 195 3.80 14.93 -29.10
C GLU A 195 4.49 14.26 -30.30
N PHE A 196 3.72 13.52 -31.08
CA PHE A 196 4.14 12.87 -32.32
C PHE A 196 3.47 13.55 -33.51
N THR A 197 4.23 13.74 -34.59
CA THR A 197 3.74 14.35 -35.83
C THR A 197 3.63 13.29 -36.93
N GLN A 198 2.49 13.23 -37.61
CA GLN A 198 2.23 12.25 -38.65
C GLN A 198 3.29 12.32 -39.76
N GLY A 199 3.91 11.17 -40.07
CA GLY A 199 4.95 11.07 -41.10
C GLY A 199 6.33 11.60 -40.70
N GLN A 200 6.53 11.96 -39.43
CA GLN A 200 7.83 12.37 -38.88
C GLN A 200 8.31 11.38 -37.83
N GLU A 201 9.62 11.16 -37.77
CA GLU A 201 10.24 10.34 -36.73
C GLU A 201 10.48 11.16 -35.45
N GLY A 202 10.42 10.48 -34.31
CA GLY A 202 10.66 11.08 -33.00
C GLY A 202 9.45 11.80 -32.41
N TRP A 203 9.68 12.49 -31.30
CA TRP A 203 8.66 13.20 -30.54
C TRP A 203 9.20 14.51 -29.98
N ASN A 204 8.29 15.45 -29.70
CA ASN A 204 8.58 16.69 -29.00
C ASN A 204 7.85 16.72 -27.66
N LYS A 205 8.40 17.38 -26.65
CA LYS A 205 7.64 17.61 -25.41
C LYS A 205 6.43 18.47 -25.73
N ALA A 206 5.23 18.01 -25.37
CA ALA A 206 4.02 18.79 -25.57
C ALA A 206 4.11 20.09 -24.75
N VAL A 207 4.01 21.22 -25.42
CA VAL A 207 3.94 22.53 -24.78
C VAL A 207 2.46 22.80 -24.55
N GLY A 208 1.98 22.57 -23.33
CA GLY A 208 0.57 22.76 -22.99
C GLY A 208 0.13 24.21 -23.25
N GLY A 209 -1.06 24.35 -23.84
CA GLY A 209 -1.85 25.58 -23.87
C GLY A 209 -2.89 25.62 -22.74
#